data_AF-N0BFA7-F1
#
_entry.id   AF-N0BFA7-F1
#
_cell.length_a   1.000
_cell.length_b   1.000
_cell.length_c   1.000
_cell.angle_alpha   90.00
_cell.angle_beta   90.00
_cell.angle_gamma   90.00
#
_symmetry.space_group_name_H-M   'P 1'
#
loop_
_entity.id
_entity.type
_entity.pdbx_description
1 polymer ?
#
loop_
_entity_poly.entity_id
_entity_poly.type
_entity_poly.pdbx_seq_one_letter_code
_entity_poly.pdbx_strand_id
1 'polypeptide(L)'
;MPVEDVMTLDSLRKLELSLMRRSFEIACERAGLSTARDSDEITADHAYLASAVQALVEQGFTDATEIAQLAMNALVSHRDVG
;
A
#
# COMPACT_ATOMS: atom_id res chain seq x y z
N MET A 1 -4.77 -38.21 1.09
CA MET A 1 -5.02 -37.40 -0.12
C MET A 1 -4.49 -36.01 0.17
N PRO A 2 -3.68 -35.37 -0.70
CA PRO A 2 -3.31 -33.98 -0.47
C PRO A 2 -4.56 -33.15 -0.73
N VAL A 3 -5.01 -32.43 0.30
CA VAL A 3 -5.96 -31.34 0.09
C VAL A 3 -5.12 -30.24 -0.53
N GLU A 4 -5.31 -29.97 -1.82
CA GLU A 4 -4.86 -28.70 -2.37
C GLU A 4 -5.52 -27.62 -1.52
N ASP A 5 -4.73 -26.82 -0.80
CA ASP A 5 -5.22 -25.66 -0.04
C ASP A 5 -5.74 -24.64 -1.04
N VAL A 6 -6.97 -24.86 -1.51
CA VAL A 6 -7.68 -23.90 -2.37
C VAL A 6 -8.00 -22.71 -1.48
N MET A 7 -7.14 -21.68 -1.53
CA MET A 7 -7.46 -20.40 -0.92
C MET A 7 -8.78 -19.90 -1.49
N THR A 8 -9.74 -19.61 -0.62
CA THR A 8 -11.02 -19.05 -1.03
C THR A 8 -10.82 -17.62 -1.57
N LEU A 9 -11.72 -17.14 -2.44
CA LEU A 9 -11.70 -15.75 -2.90
C LEU A 9 -11.74 -14.74 -1.73
N ASP A 10 -12.40 -15.08 -0.63
CA ASP A 10 -12.42 -14.28 0.59
C ASP A 10 -11.05 -14.23 1.28
N SER A 11 -10.34 -15.36 1.33
CA SER A 11 -8.96 -15.44 1.85
C SER A 11 -8.00 -14.60 1.02
N LEU A 12 -8.13 -14.65 -0.32
CA LEU A 12 -7.32 -13.84 -1.23
C LEU A 12 -7.59 -12.34 -1.03
N ARG A 13 -8.86 -11.94 -0.92
CA ARG A 13 -9.24 -10.55 -0.68
C ARG A 13 -8.74 -10.02 0.66
N LYS A 14 -8.79 -10.84 1.72
CA LYS A 14 -8.24 -10.49 3.04
C LYS A 14 -6.72 -10.31 2.99
N LEU A 15 -6.03 -11.16 2.23
CA LEU A 15 -4.60 -11.07 2.05
C LEU A 15 -4.22 -9.81 1.27
N GLU A 16 -4.93 -9.50 0.18
CA GLU A 16 -4.76 -8.28 -0.61
C GLU A 16 -4.95 -7.01 0.25
N LEU A 17 -6.04 -6.94 1.02
CA LEU A 17 -6.28 -5.82 1.94
C LEU A 17 -5.18 -5.67 3.00
N SER A 18 -4.69 -6.81 3.52
CA SER A 18 -3.61 -6.81 4.50
C SER A 18 -2.29 -6.33 3.89
N LEU A 19 -2.00 -6.74 2.65
CA LEU A 19 -0.85 -6.29 1.88
C LEU A 19 -0.94 -4.79 1.61
N MET A 20 -2.04 -4.31 1.03
CA MET A 20 -2.26 -2.89 0.74
C MET A 20 -2.08 -2.03 2.00
N ARG A 21 -2.70 -2.44 3.11
CA ARG A 21 -2.57 -1.72 4.38
C ARG A 21 -1.12 -1.68 4.86
N ARG A 22 -0.42 -2.82 4.83
CA ARG A 22 0.96 -2.90 5.30
C ARG A 22 1.90 -2.05 4.43
N SER A 23 1.75 -2.10 3.12
CA SER A 23 2.53 -1.28 2.18
C SER A 23 2.31 0.21 2.41
N PHE A 24 1.06 0.62 2.63
CA PHE A 24 0.71 2.00 2.93
C PHE A 24 1.35 2.49 4.25
N GLU A 25 1.24 1.71 5.32
CA GLU A 25 1.85 2.04 6.61
C GLU A 25 3.37 2.26 6.48
N ILE A 26 4.07 1.38 5.77
CA ILE A 26 5.52 1.51 5.52
C ILE A 26 5.83 2.76 4.68
N ALA A 27 5.02 3.05 3.65
CA ALA A 27 5.22 4.22 2.82
C ALA A 27 5.07 5.51 3.63
N CYS A 28 4.04 5.60 4.47
CA CYS A 28 3.84 6.75 5.35
C CYS A 28 4.99 6.92 6.36
N GLU A 29 5.43 5.84 7.00
CA GLU A 29 6.59 5.86 7.90
C GLU A 29 7.84 6.41 7.19
N ARG A 30 8.08 5.99 5.95
CA ARG A 30 9.21 6.46 5.13
C ARG A 30 9.06 7.91 4.67
N ALA A 31 7.84 8.38 4.46
CA ALA A 31 7.54 9.78 4.14
C ALA A 31 7.63 10.71 5.35
N GLY A 32 7.75 10.17 6.57
CA GLY A 32 7.58 10.94 7.79
C GLY A 32 6.13 11.40 8.01
N LEU A 33 5.17 10.71 7.39
CA LEU A 33 3.74 10.97 7.56
C LEU A 33 3.21 10.18 8.76
N SER A 34 2.35 10.82 9.54
CA SER A 34 1.69 10.17 10.68
C SER A 34 0.70 9.13 10.17
N THR A 35 0.94 7.86 10.51
CA THR A 35 -0.02 6.77 10.31
C THR A 35 -1.07 6.70 11.43
N ALA A 36 -1.07 7.67 12.35
CA ALA A 36 -1.95 7.64 13.52
C ALA A 36 -3.41 7.59 13.08
N ARG A 37 -4.13 6.60 13.62
CA ARG A 37 -5.55 6.33 13.36
C ARG A 37 -6.49 7.51 13.68
N ASP A 38 -5.98 8.53 14.37
CA ASP A 38 -6.75 9.64 14.92
C ASP A 38 -6.44 11.00 14.25
N SER A 39 -5.63 11.05 13.18
CA SER A 39 -5.52 12.30 12.42
C SER A 39 -6.67 12.37 11.42
N ASP A 40 -7.70 13.14 11.74
CA ASP A 40 -8.79 13.51 10.82
C ASP A 40 -8.28 14.20 9.52
N GLU A 41 -6.99 14.52 9.44
CA GLU A 41 -6.33 15.01 8.23
C GLU A 41 -5.80 13.87 7.35
N ILE A 42 -6.65 13.40 6.43
CA ILE A 42 -6.16 12.76 5.21
C ILE A 42 -5.52 13.86 4.36
N THR A 43 -4.18 13.94 4.38
CA THR A 43 -3.46 14.86 3.49
C THR A 43 -3.50 14.37 2.04
N ALA A 44 -3.26 15.28 1.09
CA ALA A 44 -3.15 14.93 -0.33
C ALA A 44 -2.10 13.82 -0.58
N ASP A 45 -1.01 13.81 0.19
CA ASP A 45 0.03 12.79 0.09
C ASP A 45 -0.47 11.40 0.53
N HIS A 46 -1.33 11.32 1.56
CA HIS A 46 -1.92 10.05 1.97
C HIS A 46 -2.83 9.48 0.89
N ALA A 47 -3.68 10.31 0.28
CA ALA A 47 -4.56 9.90 -0.81
C ALA A 47 -3.75 9.44 -2.04
N TYR A 48 -2.66 10.14 -2.35
CA TYR A 48 -1.75 9.77 -3.42
C TYR A 48 -1.02 8.45 -3.15
N LEU A 49 -0.45 8.28 -1.95
CA LEU A 49 0.22 7.03 -1.55
C LEU A 49 -0.74 5.84 -1.58
N ALA A 50 -1.96 5.99 -1.07
CA ALA A 50 -2.97 4.92 -1.12
C ALA A 50 -3.30 4.51 -2.56
N SER A 51 -3.47 5.50 -3.46
CA SER A 51 -3.74 5.24 -4.88
C SER A 51 -2.56 4.54 -5.57
N ALA A 52 -1.32 4.97 -5.28
CA ALA A 52 -0.11 4.36 -5.83
C ALA A 52 0.07 2.92 -5.34
N VAL A 53 -0.18 2.66 -4.05
CA VAL A 53 -0.14 1.30 -3.47
C VAL A 53 -1.17 0.40 -4.14
N GLN A 54 -2.41 0.88 -4.32
CA GLN A 54 -3.45 0.11 -5.00
C GLN A 54 -3.04 -0.25 -6.43
N ALA A 55 -2.56 0.72 -7.21
CA ALA A 55 -2.14 0.49 -8.59
C ALA A 55 -1.01 -0.54 -8.70
N LEU A 56 -0.08 -0.58 -7.74
CA LEU A 56 1.02 -1.56 -7.72
C LEU A 56 0.53 -2.96 -7.36
N VAL A 57 -0.41 -3.08 -6.41
CA VAL A 57 -1.03 -4.37 -6.09
C VAL A 57 -1.82 -4.91 -7.28
N GLU A 58 -2.59 -4.06 -7.96
CA GLU A 58 -3.34 -4.42 -9.17
C GLU A 58 -2.41 -4.84 -10.34
N GLN A 59 -1.19 -4.32 -10.38
CA GLN A 59 -0.13 -4.75 -11.32
C GLN A 59 0.51 -6.10 -10.97
N GLY A 60 0.17 -6.68 -9.82
CA GLY A 60 0.64 -7.99 -9.38
C GLY A 60 1.88 -7.96 -8.49
N PHE A 61 2.28 -6.79 -7.97
CA PHE A 61 3.32 -6.74 -6.94
C PHE A 61 2.81 -7.37 -5.64
N THR A 62 3.67 -8.13 -4.96
CA THR A 62 3.30 -8.91 -3.76
C THR A 62 4.17 -8.61 -2.54
N ASP A 63 5.31 -7.93 -2.70
CA ASP A 63 6.17 -7.51 -1.59
C ASP A 63 5.77 -6.13 -1.07
N ALA A 64 5.41 -6.06 0.21
CA ALA A 64 4.93 -4.82 0.83
C ALA A 64 6.00 -3.71 0.86
N THR A 65 7.27 -4.09 1.02
CA THR A 65 8.39 -3.16 1.14
C THR A 65 8.72 -2.55 -0.21
N GLU A 66 8.70 -3.36 -1.26
CA GLU A 66 8.88 -2.93 -2.64
C GLU A 66 7.74 -2.00 -3.08
N ILE A 67 6.48 -2.40 -2.83
CA ILE A 67 5.31 -1.57 -3.14
C ILE A 67 5.42 -0.21 -2.43
N ALA A 68 5.76 -0.22 -1.14
CA ALA A 68 5.94 1.02 -0.38
C ALA A 68 7.05 1.90 -0.95
N GLN A 69 8.19 1.32 -1.33
CA GLN A 69 9.31 2.06 -1.92
C GLN A 69 8.93 2.69 -3.27
N LEU A 70 8.23 1.94 -4.13
CA LEU A 70 7.78 2.44 -5.44
C LEU A 70 6.74 3.55 -5.28
N ALA A 71 5.75 3.37 -4.39
CA ALA A 71 4.76 4.40 -4.08
C ALA A 71 5.43 5.68 -3.53
N MET A 72 6.44 5.52 -2.67
CA MET A 72 7.25 6.63 -2.16
C MET A 72 8.03 7.37 -3.26
N ASN A 73 8.68 6.64 -4.15
CA ASN A 73 9.41 7.24 -5.26
C ASN A 73 8.46 8.05 -6.17
N ALA A 74 7.25 7.54 -6.40
CA ALA A 74 6.22 8.23 -7.15
C ALA A 74 5.75 9.52 -6.45
N LEU A 75 5.64 9.50 -5.11
CA LEU A 75 5.28 10.68 -4.32
C LEU A 75 6.37 11.76 -4.37
N VAL A 76 7.64 11.38 -4.19
CA VAL A 76 8.78 12.31 -4.25
C VAL A 76 8.87 12.96 -5.65
N SER A 77 8.75 12.14 -6.70
CA SER A 77 8.73 12.63 -8.08
C SER A 77 7.57 13.60 -8.35
N HIS A 78 6.40 13.38 -7.74
CA HIS A 78 5.28 14.31 -7.84
C HIS A 78 5.60 15.65 -7.16
N ARG A 79 6.17 15.62 -5.94
CA ARG A 79 6.47 16.82 -5.17
C ARG A 79 7.55 17.69 -5.82
N ASP A 80 8.53 17.09 -6.51
CA ASP A 80 9.61 17.83 -7.17
C ASP A 80 9.17 18.57 -8.46
N VAL A 81 8.03 18.20 -9.03
CA VAL A 81 7.49 18.79 -10.27
C VAL A 81 6.41 19.85 -9.97
N GLY A 82 5.88 19.87 -8.75
CA GLY A 82 4.77 20.74 -8.31
C GLY A 82 5.19 22.13 -7.83
#